data_AF-A0A973JYH5-F1
#
_entry.id   AF-A0A973JYH5-F1
#
_cell.length_a   1.000
_cell.length_b   1.000
_cell.length_c   1.000
_cell.angle_alpha   90.00
_cell.angle_beta   90.00
_cell.angle_gamma   90.00
#
_symmetry.space_group_name_H-M   'P 1'
#
loop_
_entity.id
_entity.type
_entity.pdbx_description
1 polymer ?
#
loop_
_entity_poly.entity_id
_entity_poly.type
_entity_poly.pdbx_seq_one_letter_code
_entity_poly.pdbx_strand_id
1 'polypeptide(L)'
;TFIGPLLGSLIRPLGGWLADKYGGAKITLYNYVGMAAATGVLIFASQEKSLGLFVSVFVVLFVLSGLGNGSTFKMIPGIFHAKALAKGLQGDEAAAHGRRLSGASMGLIGAVGALGGVGINLAFRQSFLSNGSGTGAFVTFLVYYALCFAVTWAVYLRRTAAKAETTAAAETKPQLSYAEV
;
A
#
# COMPACT_ATOMS: atom_id res chain seq x y z
N THR A 1 -22.63 13.61 5.00
CA THR A 1 -23.03 13.00 3.73
C THR A 1 -22.08 11.85 3.38
N PHE A 2 -22.61 10.70 2.97
CA PHE A 2 -21.90 9.41 2.76
C PHE A 2 -20.95 9.35 1.55
N ILE A 3 -20.65 10.49 0.93
CA ILE A 3 -19.96 10.58 -0.36
C ILE A 3 -18.51 10.06 -0.29
N GLY A 4 -17.77 10.38 0.78
CA GLY A 4 -16.38 9.93 0.95
C GLY A 4 -16.22 8.41 0.91
N PRO A 5 -16.88 7.66 1.81
CA PRO A 5 -16.84 6.19 1.81
C PRO A 5 -17.34 5.55 0.51
N LEU A 6 -18.35 6.15 -0.13
CA LEU A 6 -18.90 5.68 -1.40
C LEU A 6 -17.86 5.79 -2.52
N LEU A 7 -17.26 6.96 -2.69
CA LEU A 7 -16.20 7.20 -3.68
C LEU A 7 -14.97 6.33 -3.42
N GLY A 8 -14.55 6.23 -2.15
CA GLY A 8 -13.43 5.40 -1.74
C GLY A 8 -13.67 3.90 -1.98
N SER A 9 -14.92 3.43 -1.95
CA SER A 9 -15.24 2.03 -2.28
C SER A 9 -15.28 1.80 -3.79
N LEU A 10 -15.84 2.75 -4.54
CA LEU A 10 -15.97 2.70 -6.00
C LEU A 10 -14.62 2.75 -6.72
N ILE A 11 -13.62 3.43 -6.15
CA ILE A 11 -12.28 3.56 -6.74
C ILE A 11 -11.36 2.34 -6.49
N ARG A 12 -11.73 1.41 -5.58
CA ARG A 12 -10.89 0.23 -5.26
C ARG A 12 -10.54 -0.62 -6.49
N PRO A 13 -11.49 -0.96 -7.40
CA PRO A 13 -11.17 -1.72 -8.60
C PRO A 13 -10.16 -1.00 -9.49
N LEU A 14 -10.21 0.34 -9.58
CA LEU A 14 -9.25 1.13 -10.34
C LEU A 14 -7.85 1.05 -9.72
N GLY A 15 -7.73 1.08 -8.39
CA GLY A 15 -6.45 0.86 -7.72
C GLY A 15 -5.87 -0.53 -7.98
N GLY A 16 -6.73 -1.56 -8.02
CA GLY A 16 -6.33 -2.92 -8.39
C GLY A 16 -5.88 -3.04 -9.86
N TRP A 17 -6.63 -2.45 -10.79
CA TRP A 17 -6.28 -2.41 -12.21
C TRP A 17 -4.95 -1.69 -12.46
N LEU A 18 -4.72 -0.57 -11.78
CA LEU A 18 -3.48 0.18 -11.90
C LEU A 18 -2.28 -0.62 -11.33
N ALA A 19 -2.50 -1.35 -10.24
CA ALA A 19 -1.51 -2.25 -9.65
C ALA A 19 -1.16 -3.42 -10.57
N ASP A 20 -2.12 -3.95 -11.32
CA ASP A 20 -1.87 -5.00 -12.32
C ASP A 20 -1.01 -4.50 -13.48
N LYS A 21 -1.25 -3.26 -13.94
CA LYS A 21 -0.55 -2.71 -15.10
C LYS A 21 0.87 -2.21 -14.79
N TYR A 22 1.06 -1.53 -13.67
CA TYR A 22 2.33 -0.83 -13.36
C TYR A 22 3.10 -1.44 -12.19
N GLY A 23 2.57 -2.50 -11.59
CA GLY A 23 3.13 -3.17 -10.42
C GLY A 23 2.61 -2.58 -9.11
N GLY A 24 1.93 -3.41 -8.32
CA GLY A 24 1.25 -2.98 -7.09
C GLY A 24 2.13 -2.22 -6.11
N ALA A 25 3.37 -2.66 -5.89
CA ALA A 25 4.27 -2.01 -4.94
C ALA A 25 4.59 -0.54 -5.32
N LYS A 26 4.76 -0.25 -6.62
CA LYS A 26 5.03 1.12 -7.08
C LYS A 26 3.80 2.01 -6.91
N ILE A 27 2.63 1.53 -7.31
CA ILE A 27 1.37 2.27 -7.17
C ILE A 27 1.04 2.54 -5.70
N THR A 28 1.25 1.57 -4.81
CA THR A 28 1.04 1.75 -3.38
C THR A 28 2.00 2.79 -2.77
N LEU A 29 3.27 2.83 -3.20
CA LEU A 29 4.20 3.89 -2.77
C LEU A 29 3.75 5.28 -3.22
N TYR A 30 3.41 5.46 -4.50
CA TYR A 30 2.90 6.73 -5.01
C TYR A 30 1.61 7.14 -4.29
N ASN A 31 0.76 6.17 -3.95
CA ASN A 31 -0.44 6.42 -3.18
C ASN A 31 -0.14 6.96 -1.77
N TYR A 32 0.84 6.38 -1.05
CA TYR A 32 1.22 6.90 0.27
C TYR A 32 1.77 8.33 0.18
N VAL A 33 2.55 8.65 -0.85
CA VAL A 33 3.02 10.02 -1.10
C VAL A 33 1.85 10.96 -1.39
N GLY A 34 0.90 10.53 -2.23
CA GLY A 34 -0.31 11.30 -2.51
C GLY A 34 -1.17 11.54 -1.27
N MET A 35 -1.34 10.52 -0.43
CA MET A 35 -2.06 10.64 0.84
C MET A 35 -1.34 11.61 1.79
N ALA A 36 -0.02 11.52 1.91
CA ALA A 36 0.76 12.44 2.73
C ALA A 36 0.65 13.89 2.25
N ALA A 37 0.74 14.13 0.94
CA ALA A 37 0.56 15.45 0.34
C ALA A 37 -0.85 16.00 0.60
N ALA A 38 -1.89 15.19 0.38
CA ALA A 38 -3.27 15.60 0.64
C ALA A 38 -3.51 15.87 2.13
N THR A 39 -2.91 15.10 3.05
CA THR A 39 -2.95 15.41 4.49
C THR A 39 -2.25 16.74 4.81
N GLY A 40 -1.12 17.05 4.17
CA GLY A 40 -0.46 18.35 4.31
C GLY A 40 -1.35 19.53 3.87
N VAL A 41 -1.99 19.41 2.71
CA VAL A 41 -2.96 20.41 2.22
C VAL A 41 -4.16 20.51 3.17
N LEU A 42 -4.59 19.40 3.77
CA LEU A 42 -5.71 19.39 4.70
C LEU A 42 -5.37 20.08 6.02
N ILE A 43 -4.15 19.93 6.53
CA ILE A 43 -3.65 20.69 7.68
C ILE A 43 -3.67 22.18 7.36
N PHE A 44 -3.18 22.58 6.18
CA PHE A 44 -3.24 23.97 5.72
C PHE A 44 -4.68 24.49 5.64
N ALA A 45 -5.60 23.73 5.03
CA ALA A 45 -7.01 24.08 4.93
C ALA A 45 -7.69 24.25 6.31
N SER A 46 -7.26 23.44 7.29
CA SER A 46 -7.73 23.54 8.67
C SER A 46 -7.28 24.84 9.34
N GLN A 47 -6.06 25.33 9.05
CA GLN A 47 -5.55 26.59 9.59
C GLN A 47 -6.29 27.80 8.99
N GLU A 48 -6.59 27.75 7.69
CA GLU A 48 -7.37 28.75 6.96
C GLU A 48 -8.87 28.75 7.33
N LYS A 49 -9.32 27.83 8.20
CA LYS A 49 -10.73 27.65 8.61
C LYS A 49 -11.70 27.51 7.43
N SER A 50 -11.22 27.07 6.28
CA SER A 50 -12.02 26.91 5.06
C SER A 50 -12.67 25.52 5.02
N LEU A 51 -13.94 25.45 5.43
CA LEU A 51 -14.69 24.20 5.41
C LEU A 51 -14.81 23.60 4.01
N GLY A 52 -14.96 24.44 2.97
CA GLY A 52 -15.04 23.97 1.58
C GLY A 52 -13.77 23.24 1.14
N LEU A 53 -12.62 23.87 1.35
CA LEU A 53 -11.33 23.28 0.99
C LEU A 53 -11.04 22.03 1.82
N PHE A 54 -11.34 22.08 3.12
CA PHE A 54 -11.18 20.92 4.01
C PHE A 54 -11.99 19.72 3.52
N VAL A 55 -13.28 19.90 3.22
CA VAL A 55 -14.15 18.83 2.74
C VAL A 55 -13.69 18.29 1.38
N SER A 56 -13.32 19.17 0.44
CA SER A 56 -12.81 18.75 -0.87
C SER A 56 -11.56 17.88 -0.75
N VAL A 57 -10.57 18.31 0.05
CA VAL A 57 -9.33 17.55 0.24
C VAL A 57 -9.58 16.26 1.02
N PHE A 58 -10.51 16.28 1.98
CA PHE A 58 -10.90 15.08 2.72
C PHE A 58 -11.54 14.02 1.81
N VAL A 59 -12.36 14.45 0.84
CA VAL A 59 -12.90 13.54 -0.20
C VAL A 59 -11.77 12.96 -1.05
N VAL A 60 -10.77 13.77 -1.45
CA VAL A 60 -9.59 13.28 -2.18
C VAL A 60 -8.84 12.23 -1.35
N LEU A 61 -8.65 12.45 -0.04
CA LEU A 61 -8.04 11.45 0.84
C LEU A 61 -8.83 10.14 0.90
N PHE A 62 -10.16 10.19 0.90
CA PHE A 62 -11.00 8.98 0.83
C PHE A 62 -10.79 8.22 -0.49
N VAL A 63 -10.68 8.94 -1.61
CA VAL A 63 -10.40 8.34 -2.93
C VAL A 63 -9.01 7.68 -2.93
N LEU A 64 -7.98 8.38 -2.46
CA LEU A 64 -6.62 7.84 -2.35
C LEU A 64 -6.54 6.66 -1.39
N SER A 65 -7.27 6.69 -0.27
CA SER A 65 -7.37 5.54 0.64
C SER A 65 -8.00 4.33 -0.05
N GLY A 66 -9.05 4.54 -0.87
CA GLY A 66 -9.66 3.50 -1.69
C GLY A 66 -8.68 2.90 -2.70
N LEU A 67 -7.93 3.74 -3.41
CA LEU A 67 -6.93 3.33 -4.38
C LEU A 67 -5.76 2.56 -3.74
N GLY A 68 -5.29 3.04 -2.58
CA GLY A 68 -4.28 2.39 -1.76
C GLY A 68 -4.70 1.00 -1.28
N ASN A 69 -5.94 0.86 -0.82
CA ASN A 69 -6.51 -0.43 -0.46
C ASN A 69 -6.55 -1.37 -1.68
N GLY A 70 -7.12 -0.92 -2.80
CA GLY A 70 -7.20 -1.73 -4.03
C GLY A 70 -5.84 -2.25 -4.50
N SER A 71 -4.84 -1.37 -4.56
CA SER A 71 -3.48 -1.73 -4.97
C SER A 71 -2.80 -2.69 -3.98
N THR A 72 -2.92 -2.46 -2.68
CA THR A 72 -2.32 -3.31 -1.63
C THR A 72 -2.93 -4.70 -1.63
N PHE A 73 -4.26 -4.82 -1.71
CA PHE A 73 -4.94 -6.12 -1.76
C PHE A 73 -4.56 -6.89 -3.04
N LYS A 74 -4.30 -6.20 -4.16
CA LYS A 74 -3.80 -6.84 -5.39
C LYS A 74 -2.37 -7.35 -5.30
N MET A 75 -1.53 -6.79 -4.43
CA MET A 75 -0.17 -7.28 -4.23
C MET A 75 -0.14 -8.68 -3.58
N ILE A 76 -1.09 -8.98 -2.68
CA ILE A 76 -1.05 -10.19 -1.85
C ILE A 76 -1.01 -11.48 -2.71
N PRO A 77 -1.91 -11.70 -3.69
CA PRO A 77 -1.87 -12.90 -4.53
C PRO A 77 -0.61 -13.02 -5.36
N GLY A 78 -0.11 -11.90 -5.89
CA GLY A 78 1.13 -11.87 -6.66
C GLY A 78 2.33 -12.32 -5.83
N ILE A 79 2.41 -11.90 -4.56
CA ILE A 79 3.49 -12.28 -3.65
C ILE A 79 3.46 -13.78 -3.34
N PHE A 80 2.29 -14.34 -3.05
CA PHE A 80 2.17 -15.77 -2.74
C PHE A 80 2.40 -16.65 -3.98
N HIS A 81 1.97 -16.19 -5.16
CA HIS A 81 2.27 -16.87 -6.40
C HIS A 81 3.79 -16.88 -6.69
N ALA A 82 4.47 -15.74 -6.54
CA ALA A 82 5.92 -15.66 -6.68
C ALA A 82 6.67 -16.54 -5.66
N LYS A 83 6.17 -16.65 -4.43
CA LYS A 83 6.70 -17.59 -3.41
C LYS A 83 6.45 -19.05 -3.78
N ALA A 84 5.32 -19.38 -4.39
CA ALA A 84 5.02 -20.73 -4.84
C ALA A 84 5.97 -21.16 -5.97
N LEU A 85 6.18 -20.28 -6.95
CA LEU A 85 7.17 -20.49 -8.03
C LEU A 85 8.59 -20.67 -7.47
N ALA A 86 8.98 -19.86 -6.48
CA ALA A 86 10.29 -19.99 -5.83
C ALA A 86 10.48 -21.31 -5.04
N LYS A 87 9.39 -22.03 -4.72
CA LYS A 87 9.42 -23.36 -4.11
C LYS A 87 9.44 -24.50 -5.14
N GLY A 88 9.49 -24.19 -6.44
CA GLY A 88 9.53 -25.18 -7.51
C GLY A 88 8.15 -25.67 -7.98
N LEU A 89 7.05 -25.13 -7.43
CA LEU A 89 5.70 -25.42 -7.94
C LEU A 89 5.52 -24.77 -9.32
N GLN A 90 4.88 -25.48 -10.26
CA GLN A 90 4.67 -24.98 -11.62
C GLN A 90 3.19 -24.97 -12.00
N GLY A 91 2.84 -24.11 -12.98
CA GLY A 91 1.52 -24.06 -13.58
C GLY A 91 0.36 -23.88 -12.60
N ASP A 92 -0.69 -24.69 -12.76
CA ASP A 92 -1.92 -24.59 -12.00
C ASP A 92 -1.76 -24.89 -10.50
N GLU A 93 -0.77 -25.70 -10.11
CA GLU A 93 -0.48 -25.97 -8.70
C GLU A 93 0.07 -24.72 -7.98
N ALA A 94 0.97 -23.97 -8.62
CA ALA A 94 1.48 -22.71 -8.07
C ALA A 94 0.37 -21.65 -7.96
N ALA A 95 -0.55 -21.62 -8.92
CA ALA A 95 -1.69 -20.71 -8.90
C ALA A 95 -2.71 -21.09 -7.81
N ALA A 96 -3.03 -22.39 -7.66
CA ALA A 96 -3.92 -22.89 -6.63
C ALA A 96 -3.37 -22.67 -5.22
N HIS A 97 -2.08 -22.97 -5.01
CA HIS A 97 -1.39 -22.71 -3.75
C HIS A 97 -1.37 -21.22 -3.41
N GLY A 98 -1.06 -20.38 -4.39
CA GLY A 98 -1.08 -18.93 -4.28
C GLY A 98 -2.45 -18.40 -3.87
N ARG A 99 -3.52 -18.82 -4.55
CA ARG A 99 -4.90 -18.42 -4.23
C ARG A 99 -5.31 -18.82 -2.81
N ARG A 100 -5.02 -20.07 -2.40
CA ARG A 100 -5.42 -20.59 -1.08
C ARG A 100 -4.78 -19.81 0.07
N LEU A 101 -3.46 -19.62 0.02
CA LEU A 101 -2.74 -18.89 1.08
C LEU A 101 -3.05 -17.39 1.07
N SER A 102 -3.23 -16.81 -0.11
CA SER A 102 -3.61 -15.40 -0.22
C SER A 102 -4.99 -15.14 0.35
N GLY A 103 -5.96 -16.00 0.07
CA GLY A 103 -7.31 -15.90 0.62
C GLY A 103 -7.32 -15.92 2.15
N ALA A 104 -6.61 -16.88 2.76
CA ALA A 104 -6.47 -16.95 4.21
C ALA A 104 -5.79 -15.70 4.80
N SER A 105 -4.70 -15.24 4.15
CA SER A 105 -3.97 -14.05 4.58
C SER A 105 -4.79 -12.78 4.47
N MET A 106 -5.57 -12.64 3.39
CA MET A 106 -6.48 -11.50 3.19
C MET A 106 -7.55 -11.41 4.27
N GLY A 107 -8.08 -12.54 4.73
CA GLY A 107 -9.04 -12.57 5.85
C GLY A 107 -8.43 -12.00 7.13
N LEU A 108 -7.21 -12.44 7.48
CA LEU A 108 -6.49 -11.93 8.66
C LEU A 108 -6.16 -10.44 8.52
N ILE A 109 -5.62 -10.03 7.36
CA ILE A 109 -5.26 -8.63 7.07
C ILE A 109 -6.51 -7.75 7.12
N GLY A 110 -7.64 -8.21 6.58
CA GLY A 110 -8.92 -7.52 6.63
C GLY A 110 -9.43 -7.33 8.06
N ALA A 111 -9.32 -8.37 8.90
CA ALA A 111 -9.72 -8.30 10.30
C ALA A 111 -8.88 -7.26 11.09
N VAL A 112 -7.56 -7.27 10.92
CA VAL A 112 -6.68 -6.27 11.52
C VAL A 112 -6.96 -4.87 10.95
N GLY A 113 -7.19 -4.76 9.64
CA GLY A 113 -7.53 -3.52 8.96
C GLY A 113 -8.83 -2.89 9.47
N ALA A 114 -9.82 -3.69 9.84
CA ALA A 114 -11.08 -3.21 10.42
C ALA A 114 -10.87 -2.47 11.76
N LEU A 115 -9.90 -2.90 12.57
CA LEU A 115 -9.51 -2.19 13.80
C LEU A 115 -8.99 -0.78 13.51
N GLY A 116 -8.38 -0.55 12.34
CA GLY A 116 -7.95 0.76 11.90
C GLY A 116 -9.09 1.79 11.82
N GLY A 117 -10.32 1.36 11.49
CA GLY A 117 -11.49 2.24 11.47
C GLY A 117 -11.84 2.78 12.86
N VAL A 118 -11.68 1.97 13.90
CA VAL A 118 -11.82 2.41 15.30
C VAL A 118 -10.64 3.31 15.69
N GLY A 119 -9.42 2.95 15.27
CA GLY A 119 -8.21 3.73 15.52
C GLY A 119 -8.29 5.17 15.01
N ILE A 120 -8.87 5.40 13.82
CA ILE A 120 -9.08 6.75 13.27
C ILE A 120 -9.98 7.58 14.19
N ASN A 121 -11.11 7.02 14.64
CA ASN A 121 -12.04 7.71 15.53
C ASN A 121 -11.39 8.05 16.88
N LEU A 122 -10.60 7.12 17.43
CA LEU A 122 -9.86 7.34 18.67
C LEU A 122 -8.78 8.42 18.51
N ALA A 123 -8.04 8.42 17.40
CA ALA A 123 -7.01 9.43 17.11
C ALA A 123 -7.63 10.83 17.01
N PHE A 124 -8.74 10.99 16.28
CA PHE A 124 -9.46 12.27 16.23
C PHE A 124 -9.99 12.67 17.60
N ARG A 125 -10.66 11.76 18.32
CA ARG A 125 -11.18 12.02 19.67
C ARG A 125 -10.07 12.50 20.60
N GLN A 126 -8.93 11.81 20.63
CA GLN A 126 -7.79 12.17 21.47
C GLN A 126 -7.21 13.52 21.07
N SER A 127 -7.07 13.80 19.78
CA SER A 127 -6.55 15.08 19.26
C SER A 127 -7.44 16.26 19.66
N PHE A 128 -8.76 16.10 19.59
CA PHE A 128 -9.70 17.14 20.03
C PHE A 128 -9.66 17.36 21.54
N LEU A 129 -9.49 16.30 22.34
CA LEU A 129 -9.39 16.41 23.79
C LEU A 129 -8.09 17.08 24.26
N SER A 130 -6.96 16.85 23.58
CA SER A 130 -5.67 17.40 23.99
C SER A 130 -5.36 18.78 23.41
N ASN A 131 -5.68 19.00 22.13
CA ASN A 131 -5.24 20.19 21.39
C ASN A 131 -6.39 21.09 20.92
N GLY A 132 -7.65 20.72 21.18
CA GLY A 132 -8.83 21.44 20.67
C GLY A 132 -8.97 21.43 19.14
N SER A 133 -8.16 20.64 18.45
CA SER A 133 -8.01 20.63 16.99
C SER A 133 -7.70 19.23 16.46
N GLY A 134 -8.11 18.95 15.22
CA GLY A 134 -7.80 17.70 14.51
C GLY A 134 -6.34 17.58 14.04
N THR A 135 -5.53 18.63 14.13
CA THR A 135 -4.15 18.65 13.60
C THR A 135 -3.27 17.52 14.16
N GLY A 136 -3.39 17.19 15.44
CA GLY A 136 -2.61 16.10 16.06
C GLY A 136 -2.92 14.72 15.44
N ALA A 137 -4.18 14.47 15.08
CA ALA A 137 -4.57 13.25 14.38
C ALA A 137 -3.96 13.19 12.98
N PHE A 138 -3.94 14.31 12.23
CA PHE A 138 -3.34 14.37 10.90
C PHE A 138 -1.84 14.12 10.90
N VAL A 139 -1.11 14.65 11.89
CA VAL A 139 0.32 14.37 12.07
C VAL A 139 0.55 12.89 12.35
N THR A 140 -0.29 12.28 13.19
CA THR A 140 -0.21 10.83 13.48
C THR A 140 -0.42 10.00 12.20
N PHE A 141 -1.39 10.37 11.36
CA PHE A 141 -1.60 9.72 10.07
C PHE A 141 -0.42 9.90 9.12
N LEU A 142 0.21 11.08 9.10
CA LEU A 142 1.39 11.34 8.28
C LEU A 142 2.58 10.44 8.66
N VAL A 143 2.84 10.31 9.97
CA VAL A 143 3.87 9.39 10.49
C VAL A 143 3.54 7.95 10.11
N TYR A 144 2.27 7.55 10.24
CA TYR A 144 1.84 6.22 9.83
C TYR A 144 2.04 5.96 8.32
N TYR A 145 1.70 6.92 7.45
CA TYR A 145 1.94 6.80 6.01
C TYR A 145 3.43 6.71 5.67
N ALA A 146 4.28 7.47 6.36
CA ALA A 146 5.74 7.39 6.20
C ALA A 146 6.28 6.01 6.61
N LEU A 147 5.79 5.44 7.71
CA LEU A 147 6.14 4.08 8.13
C LEU A 147 5.69 3.04 7.09
N CYS A 148 4.45 3.12 6.60
CA CYS A 148 3.96 2.21 5.56
C CYS A 148 4.76 2.32 4.26
N PHE A 149 5.13 3.55 3.87
CA PHE A 149 6.01 3.80 2.73
C PHE A 149 7.37 3.13 2.92
N ALA A 150 8.03 3.36 4.07
CA ALA A 150 9.34 2.81 4.37
C ALA A 150 9.33 1.27 4.34
N VAL A 151 8.32 0.65 4.96
CA VAL A 151 8.14 -0.81 4.94
C VAL A 151 7.92 -1.32 3.52
N THR A 152 7.03 -0.68 2.76
CA THR A 152 6.72 -1.11 1.39
C THR A 152 7.95 -1.01 0.48
N TRP A 153 8.70 0.09 0.61
CA TRP A 153 9.93 0.30 -0.16
C TRP A 153 11.02 -0.71 0.22
N ALA A 154 11.30 -0.89 1.51
CA ALA A 154 12.36 -1.77 1.99
C ALA A 154 12.09 -3.25 1.67
N VAL A 155 10.83 -3.69 1.80
CA VAL A 155 10.47 -5.10 1.61
C VAL A 155 10.26 -5.44 0.13
N TYR A 156 9.59 -4.57 -0.64
CA TYR A 156 9.14 -4.92 -1.99
C TYR A 156 10.01 -4.35 -3.10
N LEU A 157 10.50 -3.11 -3.00
CA LEU A 157 11.34 -2.54 -4.07
C LEU A 157 12.81 -2.86 -3.85
N ARG A 158 13.34 -2.59 -2.65
CA ARG A 158 14.77 -2.77 -2.37
C ARG A 158 15.20 -4.24 -2.47
N ARG A 159 14.39 -5.16 -1.96
CA ARG A 159 14.69 -6.60 -2.02
C ARG A 159 14.57 -7.20 -3.42
N THR A 160 13.67 -6.68 -4.24
CA THR A 160 13.53 -7.09 -5.65
C THR A 160 14.71 -6.59 -6.49
N ALA A 161 15.14 -5.34 -6.29
CA ALA A 161 16.34 -4.79 -6.93
C ALA A 161 17.60 -5.59 -6.56
N ALA A 162 17.80 -5.86 -5.26
CA ALA A 162 18.93 -6.65 -4.78
C ALA A 162 18.93 -8.10 -5.34
N LYS A 163 17.76 -8.72 -5.53
CA LYS A 163 17.67 -10.07 -6.11
C LYS A 163 17.98 -10.07 -7.61
N ALA A 164 17.57 -9.02 -8.33
CA ALA A 164 17.87 -8.87 -9.76
C ALA A 164 19.37 -8.64 -10.01
N GLU A 165 20.04 -7.84 -9.17
CA GLU A 165 21.50 -7.67 -9.22
C GLU A 165 22.25 -8.98 -8.96
N THR A 166 21.81 -9.79 -7.98
CA THR A 166 22.43 -11.09 -7.70
C THR A 166 22.26 -12.08 -8.86
N THR A 167 21.09 -12.13 -9.51
CA THR A 167 20.87 -13.00 -10.68
C THR A 167 21.71 -12.53 -11.88
N ALA A 168 21.74 -11.23 -12.17
CA ALA A 168 22.57 -10.68 -13.24
C ALA A 168 24.07 -10.90 -12.98
N ALA A 169 24.53 -10.75 -11.73
CA ALA A 169 25.91 -11.05 -11.34
C ALA A 169 26.25 -12.55 -11.43
N ALA A 170 25.27 -13.44 -11.19
CA ALA A 170 25.45 -14.88 -11.36
C ALA A 170 25.50 -15.30 -12.85
N GLU A 171 24.72 -14.65 -13.72
CA GLU A 171 24.78 -14.87 -15.19
C GLU A 171 26.03 -14.27 -15.85
N THR A 172 26.64 -13.24 -15.25
CA THR A 172 27.83 -12.56 -15.82
C THR A 172 29.14 -13.25 -15.47
N LYS A 173 29.15 -14.31 -14.65
CA LYS A 173 30.39 -15.10 -14.43
C LYS A 173 30.60 -16.01 -15.66
N PRO A 174 31.59 -15.74 -16.53
CA PRO A 174 31.79 -16.56 -17.72
C PRO A 174 32.11 -17.97 -17.26
N GLN A 175 31.44 -18.96 -17.82
CA GLN A 175 31.89 -20.35 -17.76
C GLN A 175 33.32 -20.37 -18.28
N LEU A 176 34.29 -20.49 -17.36
CA LEU A 176 35.68 -20.67 -17.70
C LEU A 176 35.79 -21.96 -18.50
N SER A 177 36.12 -21.78 -19.77
CA SER A 177 36.57 -22.77 -20.74
C SER A 177 37.44 -23.83 -20.07
N TYR A 178 36.92 -25.04 -19.93
CA TYR A 178 37.75 -26.23 -19.73
C TYR A 178 37.69 -27.03 -21.03
N ALA A 179 38.55 -26.64 -21.97
CA ALA A 179 38.85 -27.39 -23.18
C ALA A 179 40.38 -27.36 -23.37
N GLU A 180 41.09 -27.98 -22.45
CA GLU A 180 42.43 -28.54 -22.65
C GLU A 180 42.51 -29.78 -21.74
N VAL A 181 42.36 -30.99 -22.28
CA VAL A 181 43.43 -31.92 -22.71
C VAL A 181 42.79 -33.01 -23.56
#